data_AF-A0A8J4X709-F1
#
_entry.id   AF-A0A8J4X709-F1
#
_cell.length_a   1.000
_cell.length_b   1.000
_cell.length_c   1.000
_cell.angle_alpha   90.00
_cell.angle_beta   90.00
_cell.angle_gamma   90.00
#
_symmetry.space_group_name_H-M   'P 1'
#
loop_
_entity.id
_entity.type
_entity.pdbx_description
1 polymer ?
#
loop_
_entity_poly.entity_id
_entity_poly.type
_entity_poly.pdbx_seq_one_letter_code
_entity_poly.pdbx_strand_id
1 'polypeptide(L)'
;CVASGETMPRILWQFGQLITCTQPKVNPSIYDYYGCYCGVSGSGAPKDQIDQCCAVHDMCYDSARKLPECSAYTYQPFIKGYFFSCSAKTVTCS
;
A
#
# COMPACT_ATOMS: atom_id res chain seq x y z
N CYS A 1 -5.15 -18.89 7.99
CA CYS A 1 -4.60 -19.13 6.64
C CYS A 1 -3.22 -18.49 6.59
N VAL A 2 -2.16 -19.29 6.57
CA VAL A 2 -0.81 -18.79 6.26
C VAL A 2 -0.57 -19.19 4.82
N ALA A 3 -0.61 -18.23 3.91
CA ALA A 3 -0.11 -18.41 2.55
C ALA A 3 1.39 -18.12 2.59
N SER A 4 2.18 -19.18 2.78
CA SER A 4 3.62 -19.14 2.54
C SER A 4 3.85 -19.21 1.04
N GLY A 5 4.52 -18.19 0.49
CA GLY A 5 5.18 -18.31 -0.82
C GLY A 5 4.45 -17.75 -2.04
N GLU A 6 3.93 -16.52 -1.97
CA GLU A 6 3.67 -15.75 -3.18
C GLU A 6 4.77 -14.69 -3.37
N THR A 7 5.43 -14.72 -4.53
CA THR A 7 6.41 -13.73 -4.95
C THR A 7 5.76 -12.35 -4.88
N MET A 8 6.19 -11.49 -3.92
CA MET A 8 5.62 -10.15 -3.78
C MET A 8 5.69 -9.39 -5.12
N PRO A 9 4.59 -8.78 -5.59
CA PRO A 9 4.62 -7.92 -6.76
C PRO A 9 5.68 -6.83 -6.55
N ARG A 10 6.46 -6.50 -7.59
CA ARG A 10 7.52 -5.47 -7.52
C ARG A 10 7.03 -4.14 -6.94
N ILE A 11 5.74 -3.85 -7.04
CA ILE A 11 5.10 -2.61 -6.59
C ILE A 11 4.75 -2.65 -5.09
N LEU A 12 4.35 -3.81 -4.56
CA LEU A 12 4.16 -3.97 -3.11
C LEU A 12 5.48 -3.79 -2.37
N TRP A 13 6.57 -4.26 -2.99
CA TRP A 13 7.93 -3.99 -2.53
C TRP A 13 8.26 -2.49 -2.53
N GLN A 14 7.91 -1.74 -3.59
CA GLN A 14 8.10 -0.29 -3.63
C GLN A 14 7.31 0.42 -2.52
N PHE A 15 6.11 -0.05 -2.20
CA PHE A 15 5.33 0.51 -1.08
C PHE A 15 6.01 0.25 0.26
N GLY A 16 6.54 -0.97 0.46
CA GLY A 16 7.38 -1.29 1.61
C GLY A 16 8.62 -0.38 1.73
N GLN A 17 9.21 0.05 0.61
CA GLN A 17 10.31 1.03 0.61
C GLN A 17 9.84 2.43 1.05
N LEU A 18 8.62 2.86 0.68
CA LEU A 18 8.04 4.11 1.18
C LEU A 18 7.85 4.09 2.70
N ILE A 19 7.31 2.98 3.21
CA ILE A 19 7.13 2.77 4.66
C ILE A 19 8.48 2.79 5.36
N THR A 20 9.48 2.08 4.81
CA THR A 20 10.83 2.05 5.39
C THR A 20 11.49 3.43 5.40
N CYS A 21 11.26 4.26 4.37
CA CYS A 21 11.76 5.63 4.32
C CYS A 21 11.22 6.47 5.49
N THR A 22 9.90 6.43 5.71
CA THR A 22 9.22 7.25 6.73
C THR A 22 9.40 6.68 8.15
N GLN A 23 9.49 5.35 8.26
CA GLN A 23 9.60 4.60 9.52
C GLN A 23 10.76 3.59 9.47
N PRO A 24 12.02 4.05 9.56
CA PRO A 24 13.21 3.21 9.33
C PRO A 24 13.44 2.10 10.36
N LYS A 25 12.71 2.11 11.47
CA LYS A 25 12.80 1.08 12.53
C LYS A 25 11.67 0.05 12.46
N VAL A 26 10.72 0.24 11.53
CA VAL A 26 9.55 -0.62 11.39
C VAL A 26 9.77 -1.57 10.23
N ASN A 27 9.46 -2.85 10.44
CA ASN A 27 9.37 -3.80 9.33
C ASN A 27 8.01 -3.61 8.65
N PRO A 28 7.94 -3.22 7.36
CA PRO A 28 6.67 -2.97 6.68
C PRO A 28 5.69 -4.14 6.73
N SER A 29 6.18 -5.38 6.80
CA SER A 29 5.34 -6.59 6.83
C SER A 29 4.46 -6.69 8.07
N ILE A 30 4.70 -5.91 9.13
CA ILE A 30 3.79 -5.88 10.29
C ILE A 30 2.43 -5.27 9.97
N TYR A 31 2.34 -4.51 8.87
CA TYR A 31 1.10 -3.92 8.40
C TYR A 31 0.33 -4.88 7.48
N ASP A 32 0.94 -5.98 7.04
CA ASP A 32 0.26 -6.99 6.24
C ASP A 32 -0.75 -7.75 7.11
N TYR A 33 -2.00 -7.82 6.65
CA TYR A 33 -3.11 -8.48 7.34
C TYR A 33 -3.37 -7.95 8.76
N TYR A 34 -3.12 -6.65 8.97
CA TYR A 34 -3.40 -5.97 10.22
C TYR A 34 -4.82 -5.38 10.24
N GLY A 35 -5.53 -5.53 11.36
CA GLY A 35 -6.84 -4.90 11.55
C GLY A 35 -7.90 -5.42 10.58
N CYS A 36 -8.82 -4.53 10.22
CA CYS A 36 -9.91 -4.81 9.30
C CYS A 36 -9.61 -4.36 7.86
N TYR A 37 -8.64 -3.45 7.66
CA TYR A 37 -8.38 -2.79 6.38
C TYR A 37 -6.94 -2.97 5.86
N CYS A 38 -5.93 -3.19 6.70
CA CYS A 38 -4.56 -3.38 6.19
C CYS A 38 -4.38 -4.79 5.60
N GLY A 39 -4.84 -4.99 4.36
CA GLY A 39 -4.78 -6.29 3.66
C GLY A 39 -5.65 -6.33 2.40
N VAL A 40 -5.92 -7.53 1.89
CA VAL A 40 -6.78 -7.69 0.71
C VAL A 40 -8.25 -7.70 1.14
N SER A 41 -8.94 -6.58 0.91
CA SER A 41 -10.35 -6.33 1.23
C SER A 41 -10.61 -5.96 2.69
N GLY A 42 -10.98 -4.70 2.92
CA GLY A 42 -11.43 -4.22 4.22
C GLY A 42 -12.91 -3.86 4.29
N SER A 43 -13.55 -4.19 5.41
CA SER A 43 -14.95 -3.83 5.68
C SER A 43 -15.20 -3.68 7.18
N GLY A 44 -16.18 -2.86 7.56
CA GLY A 44 -16.54 -2.61 8.96
C GLY A 44 -15.96 -1.31 9.51
N ALA A 45 -15.78 -1.22 10.83
CA ALA A 45 -15.17 -0.07 11.48
C ALA A 45 -13.66 -0.31 11.67
N PRO A 46 -12.78 0.69 11.42
CA PRO A 46 -11.35 0.54 11.69
C PRO A 46 -11.08 0.20 13.15
N LYS A 47 -10.16 -0.74 13.37
CA LYS A 47 -9.75 -1.19 14.72
C LYS A 47 -9.04 -0.09 15.50
N ASP A 48 -8.16 0.67 14.84
CA ASP A 48 -7.37 1.75 15.42
C ASP A 48 -6.90 2.76 14.36
N GLN A 49 -6.02 3.68 14.73
CA GLN A 49 -5.50 4.73 13.84
C GLN A 49 -4.65 4.17 12.67
N ILE A 50 -3.95 3.05 12.85
CA ILE A 50 -3.18 2.41 11.77
C ILE A 50 -4.16 1.80 10.77
N ASP A 51 -5.17 1.10 11.26
CA ASP A 51 -6.22 0.50 10.43
C ASP A 51 -7.03 1.57 9.68
N GLN A 52 -7.20 2.76 10.28
CA GLN A 52 -7.81 3.91 9.61
C GLN A 52 -6.95 4.43 8.45
N CYS A 53 -5.62 4.47 8.58
CA CYS A 53 -4.73 4.81 7.47
C CYS A 53 -4.88 3.82 6.31
N CYS A 54 -5.01 2.53 6.61
CA CYS A 54 -5.23 1.50 5.59
C CYS A 54 -6.60 1.65 4.90
N ALA A 55 -7.65 1.98 5.65
CA ALA A 55 -8.96 2.28 5.06
C ALA A 55 -8.89 3.45 4.07
N VAL A 56 -8.19 4.53 4.43
CA VAL A 56 -7.96 5.68 3.54
C VAL A 56 -7.12 5.28 2.31
N HIS A 57 -6.12 4.44 2.49
CA HIS A 57 -5.29 3.92 1.40
C HIS A 57 -6.12 3.10 0.40
N ASP A 58 -7.00 2.21 0.88
CA ASP A 58 -7.92 1.44 0.03
C ASP A 58 -8.85 2.36 -0.76
N MET A 59 -9.41 3.39 -0.13
CA MET A 59 -10.23 4.40 -0.82
C MET A 59 -9.44 5.16 -1.91
N CYS A 60 -8.15 5.43 -1.67
CA CYS A 60 -7.28 6.05 -2.66
C CYS A 60 -7.09 5.13 -3.87
N TYR A 61 -6.85 3.84 -3.64
CA TYR A 61 -6.74 2.85 -4.71
C TYR A 61 -8.05 2.67 -5.49
N ASP A 62 -9.19 2.67 -4.81
CA ASP A 62 -10.50 2.61 -5.44
C ASP A 62 -10.77 3.83 -6.33
N SER A 63 -10.36 5.00 -5.88
CA SER A 63 -10.46 6.25 -6.65
C SER A 63 -9.53 6.21 -7.85
N ALA A 64 -8.28 5.76 -7.67
CA ALA A 64 -7.31 5.62 -8.75
C ALA A 64 -7.79 4.67 -9.85
N ARG A 65 -8.42 3.53 -9.51
CA ARG A 65 -8.98 2.58 -10.49
C ARG A 65 -10.14 3.16 -11.30
N LYS A 66 -10.80 4.21 -10.82
CA LYS A 66 -11.90 4.89 -11.53
C LYS A 66 -11.41 5.98 -12.47
N LEU A 67 -10.14 6.37 -12.38
CA LEU A 67 -9.56 7.36 -13.28
C LEU A 67 -9.43 6.78 -14.70
N PRO A 68 -9.86 7.51 -15.75
CA PRO A 68 -9.79 7.02 -17.13
C PRO A 68 -8.36 6.63 -17.56
N GLU A 69 -7.35 7.38 -17.12
CA GLU A 69 -5.93 7.12 -17.36
C GLU A 69 -5.41 5.83 -16.68
N CYS A 70 -6.14 5.32 -15.68
CA CYS A 70 -5.80 4.12 -14.92
C CYS A 70 -6.75 2.94 -15.21
N SER A 71 -7.58 3.06 -16.25
CA SER A 71 -8.56 2.04 -16.64
C SER A 71 -7.94 0.76 -17.20
N ALA A 72 -6.75 0.86 -17.80
CA ALA A 72 -6.01 -0.29 -18.30
C ALA A 72 -5.41 -1.10 -17.14
N TYR A 73 -5.45 -2.43 -17.25
CA TYR A 73 -4.96 -3.36 -16.22
C TYR A 73 -3.52 -3.05 -15.78
N THR A 74 -2.66 -2.64 -16.71
CA THR A 74 -1.25 -2.28 -16.45
C THR A 74 -1.07 -1.01 -15.61
N TYR A 75 -2.13 -0.22 -15.45
CA TYR A 75 -2.16 1.00 -14.65
C TYR A 75 -2.90 0.82 -13.32
N GLN A 76 -3.34 -0.40 -13.00
CA GLN A 76 -3.90 -0.67 -11.69
C GLN A 76 -2.85 -0.42 -10.59
N PRO A 77 -3.23 0.15 -9.43
CA PRO A 77 -2.28 0.54 -8.37
C PRO A 77 -1.36 -0.57 -7.88
N PHE A 78 -1.79 -1.83 -7.97
CA PHE A 78 -1.01 -3.00 -7.57
C PHE A 78 0.03 -3.45 -8.61
N ILE A 79 -0.02 -2.87 -9.82
CA ILE A 79 0.75 -3.27 -11.02
C ILE A 79 1.59 -2.10 -11.54
N LYS A 80 1.13 -0.87 -11.36
CA LYS A 80 1.83 0.35 -11.79
C LYS A 80 3.01 0.64 -10.86
N GLY A 81 4.22 0.44 -11.34
CA GLY A 81 5.41 0.95 -10.66
C GLY A 81 5.41 2.47 -10.65
N TYR A 82 5.84 3.07 -9.54
CA TYR A 82 5.96 4.52 -9.39
C TYR A 82 7.40 4.94 -9.08
N PHE A 83 7.76 6.14 -9.55
CA PHE A 83 9.04 6.78 -9.25
C PHE A 83 8.89 7.65 -8.02
N PHE A 84 9.75 7.43 -7.04
CA PHE A 84 9.78 8.22 -5.82
C PHE A 84 11.22 8.42 -5.37
N SER A 85 11.44 9.45 -4.58
CA SER A 85 12.68 9.70 -3.86
C SER A 85 12.42 9.76 -2.36
N CYS A 86 13.43 9.38 -1.58
CA CYS A 86 13.41 9.48 -0.13
C CYS A 86 14.54 10.41 0.32
N SER A 87 14.19 11.48 1.03
CA SER A 87 15.16 12.39 1.65
C SER A 87 14.67 12.78 3.04
N ALA A 88 15.54 12.69 4.05
CA ALA A 88 15.23 13.04 5.44
C ALA A 88 13.93 12.42 6.00
N LYS A 89 13.64 11.14 5.65
CA LYS A 89 12.40 10.41 6.00
C LYS A 89 11.13 10.97 5.35
N THR A 90 11.27 11.78 4.31
CA THR A 90 10.16 12.31 3.51
C THR A 90 10.19 11.67 2.13
N VAL A 91 9.03 11.15 1.71
CA VAL A 91 8.81 10.59 0.38
C VAL A 91 8.35 11.71 -0.55
N THR A 92 8.96 11.79 -1.73
CA THR A 92 8.52 12.68 -2.82
C THR A 92 8.26 11.86 -4.07
N CYS A 93 7.03 11.92 -4.60
CA CYS A 93 6.66 11.32 -5.87
C CYS A 93 7.18 12.19 -7.04
N SER A 94 7.63 11.55 -8.12
CA SER A 94 8.16 12.22 -9.32
C SER A 94 7.25 12.05 -10.53
#